data_AF-A0A926H281-F1
#
_entry.id   AF-A0A926H281-F1
#
_cell.length_a   1.000
_cell.length_b   1.000
_cell.length_c   1.000
_cell.angle_alpha   90.00
_cell.angle_beta   90.00
_cell.angle_gamma   90.00
#
_symmetry.space_group_name_H-M   'P 1'
#
loop_
_entity.id
_entity.type
_entity.pdbx_description
1 polymer ?
#
loop_
_entity_poly.entity_id
_entity_poly.type
_entity_poly.pdbx_seq_one_letter_code
_entity_poly.pdbx_strand_id
1 'polypeptide(L)'
;MSNENAPATEIEPELQSSMEREGVEGTVRFIHELDDDGQLDAFERAQRLFGPRGTAPVDFDDYISLIHIGMEDAMRHSRRGGGDASKDLANRMSFNMSADLAACWPDDERVRDKRHFEEGLKAAEDCIRWRNELNKPDERKSIAWWAKGMHLFSLDRLDDSLDAFRTATTLSGVAPDADPQSSMTFSQLLNIGYCALAQIAQGHESGRPTLERVRAAYREQFADPAKKEDAEFGIDQLTTVEKRM
;
A
#
# COMPACT_ATOMS: atom_id res chain seq x y z
N MET A 1 -4.99 33.82 -21.79
CA MET A 1 -3.84 33.26 -22.54
C MET A 1 -3.68 31.86 -22.00
N SER A 2 -3.96 30.88 -22.84
CA SER A 2 -3.94 29.45 -22.53
C SER A 2 -2.52 29.06 -22.17
N ASN A 3 -2.31 28.46 -21.00
CA ASN A 3 -1.00 28.02 -20.57
C ASN A 3 -0.74 26.67 -21.26
N GLU A 4 0.01 26.71 -22.35
CA GLU A 4 0.55 25.52 -23.01
C GLU A 4 1.61 24.90 -22.10
N ASN A 5 1.35 23.67 -21.64
CA ASN A 5 2.30 22.69 -21.11
C ASN A 5 3.43 23.26 -20.24
N ALA A 6 3.15 23.47 -18.95
CA ALA A 6 4.21 23.51 -17.95
C ALA A 6 5.01 22.20 -18.03
N PRO A 7 6.35 22.24 -18.18
CA PRO A 7 7.14 21.02 -18.24
C PRO A 7 6.99 20.23 -16.93
N ALA A 8 7.11 18.89 -17.05
CA ALA A 8 7.03 17.90 -15.97
C ALA A 8 7.90 18.17 -14.71
N THR A 9 8.76 19.19 -14.73
CA THR A 9 9.63 19.65 -13.65
C THR A 9 9.07 20.81 -12.82
N GLU A 10 7.91 21.40 -13.16
CA GLU A 10 7.36 22.59 -12.47
C GLU A 10 6.09 22.33 -11.65
N ILE A 11 5.50 21.13 -11.73
CA ILE A 11 4.18 20.89 -11.11
C ILE A 11 4.23 20.63 -9.60
N GLU A 12 5.30 20.01 -9.09
CA GLU A 12 5.41 19.69 -7.65
C GLU A 12 5.48 20.93 -6.75
N PRO A 13 6.27 21.99 -7.08
CA PRO A 13 6.21 23.24 -6.34
C PRO A 13 4.82 23.89 -6.31
N GLU A 14 4.06 23.81 -7.41
CA GLU A 14 2.71 24.38 -7.47
C GLU A 14 1.68 23.54 -6.70
N LEU A 15 1.81 22.20 -6.74
CA LEU A 15 1.02 21.30 -5.89
C LEU A 15 1.24 21.63 -4.42
N GLN A 16 2.51 21.75 -4.00
CA GLN A 16 2.87 22.09 -2.63
C GLN A 16 2.34 23.48 -2.24
N SER A 17 2.58 24.49 -3.07
CA SER A 17 2.09 25.86 -2.87
C SER A 17 0.55 25.92 -2.76
N SER A 18 -0.16 25.13 -3.56
CA SER A 18 -1.63 25.04 -3.49
C SER A 18 -2.09 24.36 -2.20
N MET A 19 -1.42 23.28 -1.79
CA MET A 19 -1.73 22.57 -0.55
C MET A 19 -1.49 23.45 0.68
N GLU A 20 -0.38 24.20 0.71
CA GLU A 20 -0.04 25.10 1.81
C GLU A 20 -0.98 26.29 1.94
N ARG A 21 -1.46 26.85 0.81
CA ARG A 21 -2.31 28.05 0.81
C ARG A 21 -3.81 27.75 0.98
N GLU A 22 -4.28 26.69 0.35
CA GLU A 22 -5.71 26.42 0.15
C GLU A 22 -6.11 24.97 0.50
N GLY A 23 -5.18 24.16 1.01
CA GLY A 23 -5.42 22.76 1.38
C GLY A 23 -5.81 21.88 0.18
N VAL A 24 -6.43 20.75 0.48
CA VAL A 24 -6.88 19.78 -0.53
C VAL A 24 -7.77 20.42 -1.59
N GLU A 25 -8.70 21.28 -1.20
CA GLU A 25 -9.62 21.93 -2.15
C GLU A 25 -8.88 22.79 -3.18
N GLY A 26 -7.86 23.54 -2.74
CA GLY A 26 -7.01 24.32 -3.64
C GLY A 26 -6.16 23.46 -4.54
N THR A 27 -5.52 22.42 -3.99
CA THR A 27 -4.72 21.47 -4.78
C THR A 27 -5.56 20.78 -5.85
N VAL A 28 -6.77 20.30 -5.51
CA VAL A 28 -7.68 19.67 -6.46
C VAL A 28 -8.11 20.65 -7.55
N ARG A 29 -8.44 21.90 -7.17
CA ARG A 29 -8.80 22.94 -8.14
C ARG A 29 -7.67 23.20 -9.12
N PHE A 30 -6.43 23.35 -8.63
CA PHE A 30 -5.24 23.48 -9.48
C PHE A 30 -5.08 22.29 -10.43
N ILE A 31 -5.21 21.06 -9.92
CA ILE A 31 -5.11 19.86 -10.76
C ILE A 31 -6.18 19.88 -11.85
N HIS A 32 -7.43 20.21 -11.54
CA HIS A 32 -8.55 20.25 -12.49
C HIS A 32 -8.48 21.38 -13.54
N GLU A 33 -7.57 22.35 -13.38
CA GLU A 33 -7.28 23.34 -14.43
C GLU A 33 -6.38 22.78 -15.54
N LEU A 34 -5.73 21.64 -15.31
CA LEU A 34 -4.93 20.92 -16.30
C LEU A 34 -5.83 20.16 -17.29
N ASP A 35 -5.25 19.74 -18.41
CA ASP A 35 -5.92 18.81 -19.33
C ASP A 35 -6.02 17.39 -18.71
N ASP A 36 -6.80 16.50 -19.35
CA ASP A 36 -7.07 15.16 -18.80
C ASP A 36 -5.78 14.37 -18.49
N ASP A 37 -4.78 14.40 -19.37
CA ASP A 37 -3.52 13.68 -19.14
C ASP A 37 -2.70 14.35 -18.03
N GLY A 38 -2.64 15.69 -18.00
CA GLY A 38 -1.99 16.46 -16.96
C GLY A 38 -2.62 16.28 -15.59
N GLN A 39 -3.95 16.15 -15.52
CA GLN A 39 -4.68 15.84 -14.28
C GLN A 39 -4.21 14.51 -13.67
N LEU A 40 -4.17 13.47 -14.51
CA LEU A 40 -3.80 12.13 -14.07
C LEU A 40 -2.34 12.05 -13.60
N ASP A 41 -1.40 12.68 -14.32
CA ASP A 41 0.00 12.79 -13.89
C ASP A 41 0.14 13.59 -12.58
N ALA A 42 -0.62 14.68 -12.44
CA ALA A 42 -0.60 15.52 -11.25
C ALA A 42 -1.09 14.78 -10.01
N PHE A 43 -2.18 14.00 -10.11
CA PHE A 43 -2.65 13.16 -9.00
C PHE A 43 -1.63 12.09 -8.59
N GLU A 44 -0.96 11.45 -9.57
CA GLU A 44 0.09 10.47 -9.28
C GLU A 44 1.29 11.11 -8.56
N ARG A 45 1.68 12.33 -8.95
CA ARG A 45 2.73 13.10 -8.25
C ARG A 45 2.30 13.55 -6.88
N ALA A 46 1.08 14.04 -6.75
CA ALA A 46 0.53 14.49 -5.49
C ALA A 46 0.52 13.35 -4.46
N GLN A 47 0.20 12.11 -4.89
CA GLN A 47 0.32 10.94 -4.01
C GLN A 47 1.74 10.72 -3.49
N ARG A 48 2.74 10.79 -4.38
CA ARG A 48 4.14 10.61 -4.01
C ARG A 48 4.66 11.73 -3.11
N LEU A 49 4.20 12.96 -3.35
CA LEU A 49 4.62 14.16 -2.64
C LEU A 49 4.02 14.22 -1.23
N PHE A 50 2.71 14.00 -1.12
CA PHE A 50 1.92 14.21 0.11
C PHE A 50 1.70 12.92 0.91
N GLY A 51 2.01 11.76 0.36
CA GLY A 51 1.95 10.49 1.09
C GLY A 51 2.92 10.45 2.29
N PRO A 52 2.75 9.49 3.22
CA PRO A 52 3.53 9.44 4.46
C PRO A 52 5.04 9.33 4.29
N ARG A 53 5.49 8.81 3.14
CA ARG A 53 6.90 8.67 2.76
C ARG A 53 7.34 9.70 1.72
N GLY A 54 6.49 10.70 1.45
CA GLY A 54 6.76 11.79 0.53
C GLY A 54 7.63 12.88 1.14
N THR A 55 8.01 13.86 0.32
CA THR A 55 8.85 15.00 0.75
C THR A 55 8.06 16.13 1.40
N ALA A 56 6.73 16.14 1.27
CA ALA A 56 5.84 17.11 1.91
C ALA A 56 4.62 16.39 2.52
N PRO A 57 4.80 15.46 3.47
CA PRO A 57 3.70 14.64 3.98
C PRO A 57 2.62 15.52 4.63
N VAL A 58 1.37 15.31 4.24
CA VAL A 58 0.19 15.91 4.89
C VAL A 58 -0.44 14.92 5.86
N ASP A 59 -1.42 15.34 6.65
CA ASP A 59 -2.16 14.40 7.49
C ASP A 59 -2.94 13.39 6.66
N PHE A 60 -3.40 12.32 7.30
CA PHE A 60 -4.04 11.25 6.56
C PHE A 60 -5.41 11.62 5.98
N ASP A 61 -6.16 12.53 6.59
CA ASP A 61 -7.49 12.90 6.11
C ASP A 61 -7.40 13.68 4.81
N ASP A 62 -6.47 14.63 4.75
CA ASP A 62 -6.18 15.39 3.56
C ASP A 62 -5.61 14.48 2.45
N TYR A 63 -4.68 13.60 2.80
CA TYR A 63 -4.14 12.60 1.88
C TYR A 63 -5.24 11.69 1.31
N ILE A 64 -6.09 11.11 2.16
CA ILE A 64 -7.20 10.24 1.77
C ILE A 64 -8.15 10.95 0.80
N SER A 65 -8.54 12.19 1.14
CA SER A 65 -9.46 12.99 0.34
C SER A 65 -8.90 13.26 -1.06
N LEU A 66 -7.63 13.64 -1.14
CA LEU A 66 -6.95 13.91 -2.40
C LEU A 66 -6.86 12.66 -3.28
N ILE A 67 -6.51 11.50 -2.70
CA ILE A 67 -6.34 10.27 -3.46
C ILE A 67 -7.68 9.70 -3.93
N HIS A 68 -8.76 9.82 -3.15
CA HIS A 68 -10.10 9.43 -3.61
C HIS A 68 -10.51 10.20 -4.87
N ILE A 69 -10.31 11.51 -4.89
CA ILE A 69 -10.64 12.35 -6.06
C ILE A 69 -9.83 11.89 -7.28
N GLY A 70 -8.53 11.69 -7.12
CA GLY A 70 -7.69 11.21 -8.22
C GLY A 70 -8.07 9.82 -8.74
N MET A 71 -8.45 8.89 -7.85
CA MET A 71 -8.97 7.58 -8.25
C MET A 71 -10.31 7.69 -9.00
N GLU A 72 -11.22 8.55 -8.54
CA GLU A 72 -12.50 8.80 -9.20
C GLU A 72 -12.32 9.40 -10.60
N ASP A 73 -11.41 10.35 -10.76
CA ASP A 73 -11.11 10.98 -12.04
C ASP A 73 -10.43 10.00 -13.00
N ALA A 74 -9.47 9.21 -12.52
CA ALA A 74 -8.85 8.14 -13.30
C ALA A 74 -9.91 7.11 -13.79
N MET A 75 -10.86 6.75 -12.94
CA MET A 75 -11.97 5.87 -13.33
C MET A 75 -12.98 6.53 -14.27
N ARG A 76 -13.22 7.84 -14.12
CA ARG A 76 -14.07 8.61 -15.05
C ARG A 76 -13.42 8.69 -16.43
N HIS A 77 -12.12 8.95 -16.49
CA HIS A 77 -11.36 8.99 -17.73
C HIS A 77 -11.33 7.60 -18.40
N SER A 78 -11.15 6.52 -17.62
CA SER A 78 -11.27 5.13 -18.11
C SER A 78 -12.61 4.90 -18.83
N ARG A 79 -13.73 5.35 -18.25
CA ARG A 79 -15.08 5.19 -18.83
C ARG A 79 -15.35 6.06 -20.07
N ARG A 80 -14.60 7.15 -20.25
CA ARG A 80 -14.76 8.10 -21.36
C ARG A 80 -13.88 7.80 -22.58
N GLY A 81 -12.99 6.81 -22.48
CA GLY A 81 -12.13 6.41 -23.59
C GLY A 81 -10.67 6.16 -23.21
N GLY A 82 -10.23 6.55 -22.01
CA GLY A 82 -8.87 6.28 -21.52
C GLY A 82 -8.58 4.79 -21.27
N GLY A 83 -9.61 3.95 -21.20
CA GLY A 83 -9.48 2.50 -21.19
C GLY A 83 -8.75 1.94 -19.97
N ASP A 84 -7.98 0.87 -20.18
CA ASP A 84 -7.29 0.14 -19.12
C ASP A 84 -6.13 0.93 -18.50
N ALA A 85 -5.53 1.89 -19.22
CA ALA A 85 -4.43 2.70 -18.69
C ALA A 85 -4.87 3.55 -17.50
N SER A 86 -6.02 4.24 -17.61
CA SER A 86 -6.55 5.07 -16.52
C SER A 86 -7.08 4.21 -15.38
N LYS A 87 -7.68 3.05 -15.68
CA LYS A 87 -8.05 2.08 -14.64
C LYS A 87 -6.82 1.54 -13.90
N ASP A 88 -5.71 1.33 -14.61
CA ASP A 88 -4.46 0.89 -14.00
C ASP A 88 -3.84 1.98 -13.11
N LEU A 89 -3.98 3.26 -13.47
CA LEU A 89 -3.62 4.36 -12.57
C LEU A 89 -4.45 4.32 -11.28
N ALA A 90 -5.78 4.23 -11.36
CA ALA A 90 -6.62 4.05 -10.18
C ALA A 90 -6.22 2.82 -9.35
N ASN A 91 -5.83 1.72 -10.01
CA ASN A 91 -5.32 0.52 -9.35
C ASN A 91 -4.01 0.75 -8.58
N ARG A 92 -3.08 1.50 -9.14
CA ARG A 92 -1.81 1.85 -8.49
C ARG A 92 -2.06 2.81 -7.33
N MET A 93 -2.90 3.82 -7.52
CA MET A 93 -3.23 4.79 -6.48
C MET A 93 -3.91 4.14 -5.27
N SER A 94 -4.90 3.27 -5.49
CA SER A 94 -5.55 2.50 -4.41
C SER A 94 -4.58 1.59 -3.67
N PHE A 95 -3.67 0.91 -4.38
CA PHE A 95 -2.64 0.11 -3.72
C PHE A 95 -1.73 0.96 -2.84
N ASN A 96 -1.22 2.07 -3.36
CA ASN A 96 -0.30 2.95 -2.65
C ASN A 96 -0.97 3.55 -1.41
N MET A 97 -2.21 4.02 -1.53
CA MET A 97 -2.99 4.53 -0.41
C MET A 97 -3.21 3.46 0.67
N SER A 98 -3.60 2.25 0.26
CA SER A 98 -3.73 1.12 1.18
C SER A 98 -2.40 0.81 1.88
N ALA A 99 -1.28 0.82 1.15
CA ALA A 99 0.03 0.57 1.71
C ALA A 99 0.42 1.67 2.71
N ASP A 100 0.25 2.93 2.35
CA ASP A 100 0.58 4.10 3.17
C ASP A 100 -0.22 4.17 4.47
N LEU A 101 -1.48 3.74 4.45
CA LEU A 101 -2.33 3.68 5.63
C LEU A 101 -2.03 2.48 6.54
N ALA A 102 -1.25 1.50 6.11
CA ALA A 102 -0.96 0.31 6.92
C ALA A 102 -0.09 0.65 8.14
N ALA A 103 -0.46 0.13 9.32
CA ALA A 103 0.29 0.37 10.57
C ALA A 103 1.46 -0.60 10.77
N CYS A 104 2.21 -0.91 9.72
CA CYS A 104 3.32 -1.86 9.76
C CYS A 104 4.69 -1.25 9.50
N TRP A 105 4.77 -0.03 8.98
CA TRP A 105 6.04 0.58 8.59
C TRP A 105 6.93 0.83 9.81
N PRO A 106 8.19 0.34 9.80
CA PRO A 106 9.18 0.70 10.80
C PRO A 106 9.32 2.22 10.91
N ASP A 107 9.50 2.72 12.13
CA ASP A 107 9.69 4.15 12.45
C ASP A 107 8.55 5.10 12.04
N ASP A 108 7.43 4.57 11.54
CA ASP A 108 6.22 5.35 11.28
C ASP A 108 5.38 5.47 12.57
N GLU A 109 5.59 6.59 13.27
CA GLU A 109 4.87 6.95 14.50
C GLU A 109 3.56 7.70 14.23
N ARG A 110 3.15 7.87 12.98
CA ARG A 110 1.94 8.64 12.66
C ARG A 110 0.71 7.94 13.21
N VAL A 111 -0.11 8.71 13.92
CA VAL A 111 -1.35 8.22 14.52
C VAL A 111 -2.35 7.87 13.43
N ARG A 112 -2.95 6.69 13.57
CA ARG A 112 -4.07 6.20 12.77
C ARG A 112 -5.18 5.85 13.74
N ASP A 113 -6.40 6.09 13.30
CA ASP A 113 -7.61 5.66 13.98
C ASP A 113 -8.33 4.59 13.14
N LYS A 114 -9.47 4.12 13.65
CA LYS A 114 -10.29 3.12 12.97
C LYS A 114 -10.68 3.52 11.53
N ARG A 115 -10.99 4.80 11.30
CA ARG A 115 -11.43 5.29 9.99
C ARG A 115 -10.29 5.19 8.97
N HIS A 116 -9.06 5.47 9.38
CA HIS A 116 -7.89 5.31 8.50
C HIS A 116 -7.72 3.86 8.04
N PHE A 117 -7.92 2.88 8.92
CA PHE A 117 -7.86 1.46 8.57
C PHE A 117 -9.04 1.01 7.71
N GLU A 118 -10.24 1.55 7.93
CA GLU A 118 -11.40 1.30 7.08
C GLU A 118 -11.18 1.83 5.65
N GLU A 119 -10.59 3.02 5.50
CA GLU A 119 -10.23 3.58 4.20
C GLU A 119 -9.10 2.77 3.51
N GLY A 120 -8.09 2.36 4.27
CA GLY A 120 -7.04 1.47 3.76
C GLY A 120 -7.60 0.12 3.31
N LEU A 121 -8.52 -0.47 4.06
CA LEU A 121 -9.21 -1.72 3.71
C LEU A 121 -10.00 -1.56 2.41
N LYS A 122 -10.79 -0.49 2.28
CA LYS A 122 -11.55 -0.19 1.06
C LYS A 122 -10.63 -0.04 -0.15
N ALA A 123 -9.53 0.69 0.01
CA ALA A 123 -8.53 0.85 -1.04
C ALA A 123 -7.88 -0.48 -1.45
N ALA A 124 -7.58 -1.38 -0.49
CA ALA A 124 -7.10 -2.72 -0.78
C ALA A 124 -8.12 -3.55 -1.59
N GLU A 125 -9.40 -3.48 -1.23
CA GLU A 125 -10.48 -4.21 -1.90
C GLU A 125 -10.72 -3.69 -3.33
N ASP A 126 -10.71 -2.38 -3.53
CA ASP A 126 -10.76 -1.78 -4.86
C ASP A 126 -9.54 -2.17 -5.70
N CYS A 127 -8.35 -2.19 -5.09
CA CYS A 127 -7.14 -2.65 -5.75
C CYS A 127 -7.25 -4.11 -6.19
N ILE A 128 -7.74 -5.02 -5.34
CA ILE A 128 -7.96 -6.43 -5.67
C ILE A 128 -8.95 -6.55 -6.83
N ARG A 129 -10.08 -5.85 -6.75
CA ARG A 129 -11.14 -5.87 -7.78
C ARG A 129 -10.57 -5.43 -9.13
N TRP A 130 -9.89 -4.29 -9.18
CA TRP A 130 -9.30 -3.79 -10.42
C TRP A 130 -8.14 -4.65 -10.94
N ARG A 131 -7.31 -5.25 -10.07
CA ARG A 131 -6.28 -6.22 -10.52
C ARG A 131 -6.88 -7.44 -11.20
N ASN A 132 -8.05 -7.90 -10.74
CA ASN A 132 -8.79 -8.98 -11.40
C ASN A 132 -9.36 -8.53 -12.75
N GLU A 133 -10.02 -7.36 -12.80
CA GLU A 133 -10.55 -6.81 -14.05
C GLU A 133 -9.47 -6.57 -15.12
N LEU A 134 -8.28 -6.13 -14.69
CA LEU A 134 -7.12 -5.87 -15.54
C LEU A 134 -6.27 -7.11 -15.82
N ASN A 135 -6.70 -8.30 -15.37
CA ASN A 135 -5.97 -9.57 -15.52
C ASN A 135 -4.50 -9.49 -15.07
N LYS A 136 -4.22 -8.78 -13.98
CA LYS A 136 -2.86 -8.68 -13.42
C LYS A 136 -2.38 -10.05 -12.91
N PRO A 137 -1.07 -10.33 -12.94
CA PRO A 137 -0.54 -11.61 -12.46
C PRO A 137 -0.75 -11.79 -10.95
N ASP A 138 -0.74 -13.04 -10.50
CA ASP A 138 -1.04 -13.40 -9.11
C ASP A 138 -0.08 -12.78 -8.10
N GLU A 139 1.19 -12.61 -8.46
CA GLU A 139 2.17 -11.85 -7.65
C GLU A 139 1.66 -10.44 -7.31
N ARG A 140 1.09 -9.74 -8.29
CA ARG A 140 0.48 -8.43 -8.06
C ARG A 140 -0.78 -8.56 -7.22
N LYS A 141 -1.57 -9.61 -7.34
CA LYS A 141 -2.74 -9.79 -6.46
C LYS A 141 -2.31 -10.08 -5.02
N SER A 142 -1.26 -10.87 -4.82
CA SER A 142 -0.71 -11.26 -3.52
C SER A 142 -0.47 -10.05 -2.61
N ILE A 143 0.22 -9.01 -3.11
CA ILE A 143 0.53 -7.83 -2.30
C ILE A 143 -0.70 -6.98 -1.94
N ALA A 144 -1.78 -6.99 -2.75
CA ALA A 144 -3.03 -6.33 -2.35
C ALA A 144 -3.79 -7.13 -1.28
N TRP A 145 -3.76 -8.46 -1.35
CA TRP A 145 -4.31 -9.32 -0.31
C TRP A 145 -3.55 -9.19 1.01
N TRP A 146 -2.23 -9.04 0.96
CA TRP A 146 -1.43 -8.70 2.13
C TRP A 146 -1.88 -7.38 2.75
N ALA A 147 -2.04 -6.33 1.94
CA ALA A 147 -2.48 -5.02 2.43
C ALA A 147 -3.88 -5.08 3.06
N LYS A 148 -4.80 -5.84 2.44
CA LYS A 148 -6.12 -6.15 3.00
C LYS A 148 -5.99 -6.80 4.39
N GLY A 149 -5.15 -7.83 4.51
CA GLY A 149 -4.92 -8.53 5.77
C GLY A 149 -4.41 -7.63 6.89
N MET A 150 -3.52 -6.68 6.57
CA MET A 150 -2.97 -5.74 7.55
C MET A 150 -4.02 -4.76 8.08
N HIS A 151 -4.92 -4.27 7.23
CA HIS A 151 -6.02 -3.41 7.68
C HIS A 151 -7.04 -4.17 8.51
N LEU A 152 -7.38 -5.40 8.11
CA LEU A 152 -8.23 -6.28 8.91
C LEU A 152 -7.61 -6.59 10.28
N PHE A 153 -6.30 -6.81 10.33
CA PHE A 153 -5.56 -7.00 11.58
C PHE A 153 -5.68 -5.78 12.48
N SER A 154 -5.45 -4.57 11.94
CA SER A 154 -5.54 -3.31 12.66
C SER A 154 -6.95 -2.98 13.14
N LEU A 155 -7.97 -3.58 12.52
CA LEU A 155 -9.38 -3.48 12.87
C LEU A 155 -9.85 -4.59 13.82
N ASP A 156 -8.93 -5.41 14.35
CA ASP A 156 -9.22 -6.57 15.23
C ASP A 156 -10.16 -7.62 14.58
N ARG A 157 -10.13 -7.71 13.25
CA ARG A 157 -10.85 -8.72 12.45
C ARG A 157 -9.92 -9.89 12.14
N LEU A 158 -9.46 -10.57 13.19
CA LEU A 158 -8.31 -11.48 13.11
C LEU A 158 -8.55 -12.69 12.19
N ASP A 159 -9.75 -13.26 12.18
CA ASP A 159 -10.09 -14.39 11.27
C ASP A 159 -9.98 -13.98 9.81
N ASP A 160 -10.62 -12.85 9.44
CA ASP A 160 -10.57 -12.30 8.08
C ASP A 160 -9.14 -11.90 7.69
N SER A 161 -8.37 -11.38 8.66
CA SER A 161 -6.97 -11.01 8.47
C SER A 161 -6.11 -12.22 8.13
N LEU A 162 -6.24 -13.31 8.91
CA LEU A 162 -5.52 -14.56 8.66
C LEU A 162 -5.87 -15.13 7.29
N ASP A 163 -7.15 -15.13 6.91
CA ASP A 163 -7.59 -15.63 5.60
C ASP A 163 -7.05 -14.77 4.44
N ALA A 164 -6.99 -13.44 4.62
CA ALA A 164 -6.37 -12.55 3.65
C ALA A 164 -4.87 -12.81 3.50
N PHE A 165 -4.14 -13.01 4.60
CA PHE A 165 -2.71 -13.35 4.55
C PHE A 165 -2.46 -14.73 3.93
N ARG A 166 -3.28 -15.74 4.24
CA ARG A 166 -3.20 -17.07 3.59
C ARG A 166 -3.42 -16.98 2.09
N THR A 167 -4.38 -16.14 1.68
CA THR A 167 -4.65 -15.86 0.27
C THR A 167 -3.43 -15.19 -0.38
N ALA A 168 -2.82 -14.20 0.27
CA ALA A 168 -1.59 -13.56 -0.18
C ALA A 168 -0.44 -14.58 -0.35
N THR A 169 -0.23 -15.47 0.63
CA THR A 169 0.79 -16.53 0.57
C THR A 169 0.56 -17.44 -0.62
N THR A 170 -0.68 -17.89 -0.82
CA THR A 170 -1.06 -18.78 -1.95
C THR A 170 -0.78 -18.13 -3.30
N LEU A 171 -1.18 -16.86 -3.47
CA LEU A 171 -0.94 -16.09 -4.70
C LEU A 171 0.54 -15.78 -4.94
N SER A 172 1.38 -15.79 -3.88
CA SER A 172 2.84 -15.68 -4.01
C SER A 172 3.53 -16.99 -4.44
N GLY A 173 2.75 -18.05 -4.66
CA GLY A 173 3.23 -19.36 -5.13
C GLY A 173 3.68 -20.31 -4.03
N VAL A 174 3.29 -20.08 -2.78
CA VAL A 174 3.70 -20.88 -1.61
C VAL A 174 2.47 -21.33 -0.82
N ALA A 175 2.51 -22.53 -0.25
CA ALA A 175 1.44 -23.02 0.62
C ALA A 175 1.40 -22.19 1.93
N PRO A 176 0.22 -21.86 2.48
CA PRO A 176 0.14 -21.04 3.70
C PRO A 176 0.79 -21.65 4.95
N ASP A 177 1.01 -22.96 4.97
CA ASP A 177 1.66 -23.72 6.03
C ASP A 177 3.09 -24.16 5.67
N ALA A 178 3.66 -23.63 4.58
CA ALA A 178 5.01 -23.94 4.17
C ALA A 178 6.02 -23.54 5.26
N ASP A 179 7.03 -24.38 5.46
CA ASP A 179 8.12 -24.07 6.38
C ASP A 179 8.99 -22.95 5.78
N PRO A 180 9.26 -21.84 6.51
CA PRO A 180 10.05 -20.73 5.99
C PRO A 180 11.48 -21.16 5.63
N GLN A 181 11.95 -20.76 4.44
CA GLN A 181 13.30 -21.05 3.96
C GLN A 181 13.97 -19.79 3.43
N SER A 182 15.29 -19.66 3.60
CA SER A 182 16.07 -18.50 3.13
C SER A 182 16.11 -18.37 1.60
N SER A 183 15.76 -19.43 0.86
CA SER A 183 15.57 -19.42 -0.59
C SER A 183 14.29 -18.70 -1.05
N MET A 184 13.31 -18.51 -0.15
CA MET A 184 12.05 -17.83 -0.45
C MET A 184 12.28 -16.34 -0.73
N THR A 185 11.36 -15.74 -1.49
CA THR A 185 11.38 -14.30 -1.77
C THR A 185 10.99 -13.49 -0.55
N PHE A 186 11.32 -12.19 -0.57
CA PHE A 186 10.89 -11.24 0.46
C PHE A 186 9.38 -11.34 0.73
N SER A 187 8.54 -11.26 -0.31
CA SER A 187 7.08 -11.29 -0.17
C SER A 187 6.55 -12.61 0.37
N GLN A 188 7.17 -13.74 0.03
CA GLN A 188 6.77 -15.05 0.55
C GLN A 188 7.02 -15.16 2.05
N LEU A 189 8.22 -14.81 2.50
CA LEU A 189 8.56 -14.79 3.93
C LEU A 189 7.69 -13.78 4.68
N LEU A 190 7.42 -12.61 4.08
CA LEU A 190 6.58 -11.58 4.68
C LEU A 190 5.16 -12.11 4.90
N ASN A 191 4.53 -12.69 3.87
CA ASN A 191 3.17 -13.23 3.96
C ASN A 191 3.04 -14.33 5.04
N ILE A 192 4.03 -15.23 5.14
CA ILE A 192 4.06 -16.25 6.20
C ILE A 192 4.23 -15.60 7.58
N GLY A 193 5.10 -14.59 7.71
CA GLY A 193 5.28 -13.83 8.94
C GLY A 193 4.00 -13.17 9.42
N TYR A 194 3.22 -12.57 8.51
CA TYR A 194 1.92 -11.99 8.85
C TYR A 194 0.84 -13.03 9.18
N CYS A 195 0.84 -14.20 8.54
CA CYS A 195 0.01 -15.32 8.98
C CYS A 195 0.35 -15.70 10.43
N ALA A 196 1.65 -15.74 10.77
CA ALA A 196 2.10 -16.05 12.12
C ALA A 196 1.69 -14.96 13.14
N LEU A 197 1.75 -13.68 12.79
CA LEU A 197 1.27 -12.58 13.64
C LEU A 197 -0.24 -12.66 13.88
N ALA A 198 -1.05 -12.89 12.85
CA ALA A 198 -2.49 -13.13 12.97
C ALA A 198 -2.78 -14.32 13.90
N GLN A 199 -2.03 -15.42 13.76
CA GLN A 199 -2.14 -16.58 14.64
C GLN A 199 -1.79 -16.25 16.10
N ILE A 200 -0.73 -15.48 16.34
CA ILE A 200 -0.33 -15.05 17.68
C ILE A 200 -1.45 -14.21 18.30
N ALA A 201 -2.04 -13.28 17.54
CA ALA A 201 -3.13 -12.41 18.02
C ALA A 201 -4.37 -13.22 18.42
N GLN A 202 -4.67 -14.29 17.69
CA GLN A 202 -5.76 -15.23 18.00
C GLN A 202 -5.43 -16.21 19.15
N GLY A 203 -4.19 -16.21 19.66
CA GLY A 203 -3.76 -17.13 20.72
C GLY A 203 -3.39 -18.53 20.23
N HIS A 204 -3.13 -18.73 18.93
CA HIS A 204 -2.66 -20.01 18.39
C HIS A 204 -1.20 -20.28 18.75
N GLU A 205 -0.92 -21.43 19.36
CA GLU A 205 0.42 -21.83 19.79
C GLU A 205 1.43 -21.96 18.63
N SER A 206 0.95 -22.21 17.41
CA SER A 206 1.78 -22.36 16.21
C SER A 206 2.38 -21.06 15.70
N GLY A 207 1.80 -19.91 16.05
CA GLY A 207 2.18 -18.61 15.49
C GLY A 207 3.60 -18.22 15.89
N ARG A 208 3.93 -18.25 17.18
CA ARG A 208 5.25 -17.82 17.68
C ARG A 208 6.42 -18.66 17.12
N PRO A 209 6.38 -20.01 17.14
CA PRO A 209 7.41 -20.81 16.49
C PRO A 209 7.58 -20.50 15.00
N THR A 210 6.49 -20.22 14.29
CA THR A 210 6.53 -19.91 12.86
C THR A 210 7.17 -18.54 12.60
N LEU A 211 6.81 -17.52 13.38
CA LEU A 211 7.41 -16.18 13.29
C LEU A 211 8.93 -16.22 13.52
N GLU A 212 9.39 -17.02 14.50
CA GLU A 212 10.83 -17.17 14.75
C GLU A 212 11.56 -17.87 13.59
N ARG A 213 10.92 -18.85 12.92
CA ARG A 213 11.48 -19.47 11.71
C ARG A 213 11.53 -18.50 10.53
N VAL A 214 10.52 -17.65 10.36
CA VAL A 214 10.55 -16.57 9.34
C VAL A 214 11.72 -15.61 9.59
N ARG A 215 11.90 -15.15 10.83
CA ARG A 215 13.03 -14.29 11.21
C ARG A 215 14.38 -14.98 11.01
N ALA A 216 14.49 -16.27 11.30
CA ALA A 216 15.70 -17.05 11.03
C ALA A 216 16.00 -17.12 9.52
N ALA A 217 14.98 -17.39 8.70
CA ALA A 217 15.12 -17.41 7.24
C ALA A 217 15.57 -16.05 6.68
N TYR A 218 15.05 -14.93 7.17
CA TYR A 218 15.57 -13.60 6.82
C TYR A 218 17.02 -13.40 7.27
N ARG A 219 17.39 -13.78 8.50
CA ARG A 219 18.77 -13.63 9.00
C ARG A 219 19.78 -14.42 8.18
N GLU A 220 19.41 -15.59 7.67
CA GLU A 220 20.25 -16.35 6.75
C GLU A 220 20.51 -15.60 5.43
N GLN A 221 19.56 -14.77 4.96
CA GLN A 221 19.75 -13.94 3.77
C GLN A 221 20.79 -12.83 3.95
N PHE A 222 21.23 -12.53 5.18
CA PHE A 222 22.28 -11.54 5.43
C PHE A 222 23.63 -11.93 4.83
N ALA A 223 23.83 -13.21 4.52
CA ALA A 223 25.02 -13.69 3.82
C ALA A 223 25.08 -13.21 2.35
N ASP A 224 23.94 -12.81 1.77
CA ASP A 224 23.83 -12.24 0.43
C ASP A 224 23.64 -10.70 0.53
N PRO A 225 24.67 -9.90 0.20
CA PRO A 225 24.57 -8.44 0.26
C PRO A 225 23.41 -7.87 -0.55
N ALA A 226 22.96 -8.54 -1.61
CA ALA A 226 21.85 -8.09 -2.43
C ALA A 226 20.48 -8.29 -1.77
N LYS A 227 20.38 -9.14 -0.73
CA LYS A 227 19.14 -9.41 0.01
C LYS A 227 19.13 -8.83 1.42
N LYS A 228 20.29 -8.43 1.92
CA LYS A 228 20.47 -8.02 3.31
C LYS A 228 19.51 -6.90 3.72
N GLU A 229 19.43 -5.83 2.94
CA GLU A 229 18.58 -4.66 3.25
C GLU A 229 17.10 -5.03 3.31
N ASP A 230 16.59 -5.76 2.30
CA ASP A 230 15.22 -6.26 2.29
C ASP A 230 14.93 -7.21 3.47
N ALA A 231 15.89 -8.06 3.83
CA ALA A 231 15.74 -8.98 4.95
C ALA A 231 15.70 -8.27 6.31
N GLU A 232 16.56 -7.25 6.50
CA GLU A 232 16.54 -6.37 7.67
C GLU A 232 15.18 -5.66 7.76
N PHE A 233 14.74 -5.05 6.66
CA PHE A 233 13.45 -4.39 6.57
C PHE A 233 12.27 -5.33 6.86
N GLY A 234 12.30 -6.57 6.36
CA GLY A 234 11.27 -7.57 6.63
C GLY A 234 11.17 -7.94 8.11
N ILE A 235 12.31 -8.12 8.79
CA ILE A 235 12.36 -8.37 10.23
C ILE A 235 11.83 -7.18 11.01
N ASP A 236 12.23 -5.96 10.65
CA ASP A 236 11.82 -4.73 11.35
C ASP A 236 10.33 -4.48 11.19
N GLN A 237 9.78 -4.74 10.01
CA GLN A 237 8.35 -4.61 9.74
C GLN A 237 7.53 -5.60 10.59
N LEU A 238 7.92 -6.89 10.63
CA LEU A 238 7.25 -7.89 11.47
C LEU A 238 7.37 -7.57 12.98
N THR A 239 8.53 -7.05 13.40
CA THR A 239 8.77 -6.64 14.79
C THR A 239 7.96 -5.42 15.17
N THR A 240 7.78 -4.48 14.25
CA THR A 240 6.93 -3.29 14.44
C THR A 240 5.50 -3.70 14.71
N VAL A 241 4.96 -4.65 13.94
CA VAL A 241 3.61 -5.15 14.14
C VAL A 241 3.51 -5.95 15.44
N GLU A 242 4.45 -6.86 15.74
CA GLU A 242 4.45 -7.62 17.00
C GLU A 242 4.41 -6.73 18.25
N LYS A 243 5.12 -5.59 18.24
CA LYS A 243 5.13 -4.63 19.36
C LYS A 243 3.81 -3.88 19.54
N ARG A 244 2.96 -3.82 18.51
CA ARG A 244 1.69 -3.09 18.49
C ARG A 244 0.48 -4.00 18.79
N MET A 245 0.72 -5.29 18.99
CA MET A 245 -0.29 -6.30 19.36
C MET A 245 -0.70 -6.20 20.83
#